data_AF-A0A5E7KME1-F1
#
_entry.id   AF-A0A5E7KME1-F1
#
_cell.length_a   1.000
_cell.length_b   1.000
_cell.length_c   1.000
_cell.angle_alpha   90.00
_cell.angle_beta   90.00
_cell.angle_gamma   90.00
#
_symmetry.space_group_name_H-M   'P 1'
#
loop_
_entity.id
_entity.type
_entity.pdbx_description
1 polymer ?
#
loop_
_entity_poly.entity_id
_entity_poly.type
_entity_poly.pdbx_seq_one_letter_code
_entity_poly.pdbx_strand_id
1 'polypeptide(L)'
;MVNLEFSEKHDQKFLKHFNGQMDDITLILKCHLLLEEMLRDFCSAMVPQPRFLADSRFTFSQVLDLSKALYPNDIKIGSLADLWSVAEKVNRVRNMMAHTLDPDSSKLEVHKYAIRSTIRSRFKGCEDLEFSGCLTAVLGSFSLILQVGVTHKNGEDFRKIPKR
;
A
#
# COMPACT_ATOMS: atom_id res chain seq x y z
N MET A 1 -17.18 -14.81 8.30
CA MET A 1 -16.51 -13.96 9.29
C MET A 1 -15.16 -13.61 8.68
N VAL A 2 -14.98 -12.38 8.21
CA VAL A 2 -13.73 -11.95 7.56
C VAL A 2 -12.65 -11.95 8.65
N ASN A 3 -11.58 -12.73 8.49
CA ASN A 3 -10.47 -12.71 9.42
C ASN A 3 -9.76 -11.35 9.28
N LEU A 4 -9.90 -10.45 10.25
CA LEU A 4 -9.33 -9.09 10.25
C LEU A 4 -7.86 -9.04 10.70
N GLU A 5 -7.25 -10.18 11.04
CA GLU A 5 -5.90 -10.25 11.61
C GLU A 5 -4.81 -9.58 10.75
N PHE A 6 -4.96 -9.55 9.43
CA PHE A 6 -3.97 -8.94 8.55
C PHE A 6 -3.94 -7.42 8.75
N SER A 7 -5.08 -6.75 8.64
CA SER A 7 -5.18 -5.29 8.78
C SER A 7 -4.88 -4.79 10.19
N GLU A 8 -5.26 -5.56 11.23
CA GLU A 8 -5.09 -5.15 12.63
C GLU A 8 -3.66 -4.73 12.98
N LYS A 9 -2.67 -5.49 12.50
CA LYS A 9 -1.25 -5.18 12.70
C LYS A 9 -0.88 -3.80 12.13
N HIS A 10 -1.33 -3.51 10.92
CA HIS A 10 -0.98 -2.27 10.22
C HIS A 10 -1.75 -1.08 10.78
N ASP A 11 -3.00 -1.28 11.19
CA ASP A 11 -3.84 -0.27 11.82
C ASP A 11 -3.24 0.15 13.19
N GLN A 12 -2.76 -0.81 13.99
CA GLN A 12 -2.04 -0.50 15.22
C GLN A 12 -0.76 0.30 14.97
N LYS A 13 0.00 -0.06 13.93
CA LYS A 13 1.20 0.71 13.54
C LYS A 13 0.85 2.11 13.05
N PHE A 14 -0.24 2.25 12.30
CA PHE A 14 -0.73 3.54 11.87
C PHE A 14 -1.03 4.43 13.10
N LEU A 15 -1.86 3.95 14.02
CA LEU A 15 -2.22 4.69 15.24
C LEU A 15 -1.01 5.05 16.11
N LYS A 16 -0.01 4.16 16.18
CA LYS A 16 1.20 4.38 16.96
C LYS A 16 2.15 5.42 16.34
N HIS A 17 2.25 5.44 15.01
CA HIS A 17 3.31 6.18 14.32
C HIS A 17 2.82 7.44 13.60
N PHE A 18 1.51 7.58 13.36
CA PHE A 18 0.94 8.73 12.69
C PHE A 18 0.20 9.62 13.69
N ASN A 19 0.56 10.90 13.72
CA ASN A 19 -0.12 11.93 14.52
C ASN A 19 -0.32 13.20 13.67
N GLY A 20 -1.19 14.09 14.15
CA GLY A 20 -1.59 15.30 13.40
C GLY A 20 -0.51 16.39 13.27
N GLN A 21 0.69 16.22 13.82
CA GLN A 21 1.74 17.26 13.84
C GLN A 21 2.94 16.94 12.94
N MET A 22 2.84 15.94 12.06
CA MET A 22 3.95 15.56 11.19
C MET A 22 4.05 16.49 9.98
N ASP A 23 5.28 16.87 9.63
CA ASP A 23 5.56 17.54 8.37
C ASP A 23 5.36 16.60 7.16
N ASP A 24 5.22 17.19 5.98
CA ASP A 24 5.00 16.46 4.71
C ASP A 24 6.07 15.38 4.46
N ILE A 25 7.35 15.65 4.79
CA ILE A 25 8.46 14.72 4.56
C ILE A 25 8.30 13.49 5.46
N THR A 26 8.13 13.72 6.76
CA THR A 26 7.92 12.66 7.75
C THR A 26 6.70 11.82 7.41
N LEU A 27 5.62 12.47 6.98
CA LEU A 27 4.37 11.79 6.65
C LEU A 27 4.50 10.93 5.39
N ILE A 28 5.13 11.44 4.32
CA ILE A 28 5.40 10.67 3.09
C ILE A 28 6.29 9.47 3.39
N LEU A 29 7.37 9.68 4.17
CA LEU A 29 8.30 8.62 4.52
C LEU A 29 7.59 7.50 5.30
N LYS A 30 6.81 7.85 6.33
CA LYS A 30 6.06 6.86 7.12
C LYS A 30 4.97 6.18 6.28
N CYS A 31 4.27 6.92 5.43
CA CYS A 31 3.29 6.35 4.52
C CYS A 31 3.94 5.32 3.59
N HIS A 32 5.10 5.64 3.03
CA HIS A 32 5.85 4.71 2.19
C HIS A 32 6.29 3.47 2.96
N LEU A 33 6.87 3.62 4.16
CA LEU A 33 7.34 2.51 4.98
C LEU A 33 6.21 1.56 5.40
N LEU A 34 5.08 2.11 5.85
CA LEU A 34 3.93 1.30 6.25
C LEU A 34 3.32 0.59 5.04
N LEU A 35 3.18 1.27 3.90
CA LEU A 35 2.70 0.67 2.66
C LEU A 35 3.63 -0.46 2.19
N GLU A 36 4.95 -0.26 2.25
CA GLU A 36 5.92 -1.30 1.90
C GLU A 36 5.79 -2.52 2.82
N GLU A 37 5.65 -2.29 4.12
CA GLU A 37 5.46 -3.37 5.09
C GLU A 37 4.19 -4.16 4.79
N MET A 38 3.07 -3.49 4.52
CA MET A 38 1.81 -4.14 4.14
C MET A 38 1.96 -5.00 2.89
N LEU A 39 2.63 -4.47 1.85
CA LEU A 39 2.86 -5.22 0.61
C LEU A 39 3.78 -6.45 0.84
N ARG A 40 4.80 -6.32 1.70
CA ARG A 40 5.69 -7.45 2.06
C ARG A 40 4.97 -8.53 2.86
N ASP A 41 4.16 -8.12 3.84
CA ASP A 41 3.34 -9.04 4.63
C ASP A 41 2.32 -9.75 3.72
N PHE A 42 1.71 -9.01 2.79
CA PHE A 42 0.81 -9.56 1.78
C PHE A 42 1.51 -10.62 0.93
N CYS A 43 2.64 -10.29 0.29
CA CYS A 43 3.39 -11.24 -0.51
C CYS A 43 3.77 -12.51 0.29
N SER A 44 4.14 -12.34 1.56
CA SER A 44 4.47 -13.47 2.44
C SER A 44 3.25 -14.35 2.75
N ALA A 45 2.08 -13.74 2.99
CA ALA A 45 0.85 -14.46 3.24
C ALA A 45 0.33 -15.21 1.99
N MET A 46 0.64 -14.70 0.79
CA MET A 46 0.11 -15.24 -0.47
C MET A 46 0.94 -16.37 -1.08
N VAL A 47 2.09 -16.74 -0.49
CA VAL A 47 2.97 -17.78 -1.02
C VAL A 47 3.08 -19.01 -0.12
N PRO A 48 3.31 -20.22 -0.68
CA PRO A 48 3.45 -21.44 0.14
C PRO A 48 4.71 -21.47 1.02
N GLN A 49 5.77 -20.75 0.64
CA GLN A 49 7.09 -20.81 1.29
C GLN A 49 7.66 -19.40 1.51
N PRO A 50 7.09 -18.60 2.43
CA PRO A 50 7.44 -17.19 2.62
C PRO A 50 8.89 -16.95 3.03
N ARG A 51 9.57 -17.95 3.60
CA ARG A 51 10.99 -17.85 3.99
C ARG A 51 11.92 -17.41 2.85
N PHE A 52 11.58 -17.74 1.60
CA PHE A 52 12.38 -17.33 0.44
C PHE A 52 12.18 -15.85 0.07
N LEU A 53 11.12 -15.22 0.56
CA LEU A 53 10.89 -13.78 0.41
C LEU A 53 11.53 -12.99 1.56
N ALA A 54 11.65 -13.56 2.76
CA ALA A 54 12.15 -12.88 3.96
C ALA A 54 13.58 -12.32 3.79
N ASP A 55 14.48 -13.10 3.19
CA ASP A 55 15.88 -12.69 2.95
C ASP A 55 16.07 -11.97 1.60
N SER A 56 15.01 -11.84 0.81
CA SER A 56 15.09 -11.21 -0.50
C SER A 56 15.14 -9.68 -0.36
N ARG A 57 16.19 -9.07 -0.94
CA ARG A 57 16.40 -7.62 -0.98
C ARG A 57 15.55 -6.92 -2.05
N PHE A 58 14.24 -7.18 -2.05
CA PHE A 58 13.34 -6.50 -2.98
C PHE A 58 13.34 -4.99 -2.73
N THR A 59 13.33 -4.22 -3.80
CA THR A 59 12.95 -2.80 -3.77
C THR A 59 11.44 -2.67 -3.63
N PHE A 60 10.95 -1.49 -3.22
CA PHE A 60 9.52 -1.21 -3.16
C PHE A 60 8.79 -1.55 -4.47
N SER A 61 9.34 -1.12 -5.61
CA SER A 61 8.74 -1.37 -6.92
C SER A 61 8.61 -2.87 -7.23
N GLN A 62 9.63 -3.67 -6.89
CA GLN A 62 9.57 -5.13 -7.08
C GLN A 62 8.52 -5.78 -6.17
N VAL A 63 8.41 -5.33 -4.92
CA VAL A 63 7.41 -5.82 -3.97
C VAL A 63 6.00 -5.43 -4.41
N LEU A 64 5.83 -4.24 -4.98
CA LEU A 64 4.57 -3.77 -5.53
C LEU A 64 4.13 -4.61 -6.73
N ASP A 65 5.04 -4.86 -7.67
CA ASP A 65 4.74 -5.68 -8.84
C ASP A 65 4.46 -7.14 -8.47
N LEU A 66 5.20 -7.69 -7.51
CA LEU A 66 4.90 -9.01 -6.94
C LEU A 66 3.53 -9.04 -6.27
N SER A 67 3.17 -7.99 -5.51
CA SER A 67 1.85 -7.88 -4.88
C SER A 67 0.73 -7.88 -5.92
N LYS A 68 0.88 -7.11 -7.01
CA LYS A 68 -0.08 -7.10 -8.14
C LYS A 68 -0.19 -8.50 -8.77
N ALA A 69 0.93 -9.20 -8.95
CA ALA A 69 0.96 -10.53 -9.56
C ALA A 69 0.33 -11.62 -8.68
N LEU A 70 0.46 -11.49 -7.36
CA LEU A 70 -0.13 -12.42 -6.39
C LEU A 70 -1.60 -12.11 -6.08
N TYR A 71 -2.08 -10.90 -6.41
CA TYR A 71 -3.45 -10.50 -6.13
C TYR A 71 -4.45 -11.39 -6.91
N PRO A 72 -5.48 -11.97 -6.26
CA PRO A 72 -6.38 -12.90 -6.94
C PRO A 72 -7.09 -12.27 -8.14
N ASN A 73 -6.98 -12.92 -9.30
CA ASN A 73 -7.47 -12.40 -10.58
C ASN A 73 -9.00 -12.45 -10.73
N ASP A 74 -9.68 -13.27 -9.91
CA ASP A 74 -11.13 -13.40 -9.83
C ASP A 74 -11.77 -12.35 -8.92
N ILE A 75 -10.99 -11.61 -8.11
CA ILE A 75 -11.46 -10.45 -7.36
C ILE A 75 -11.49 -9.22 -8.27
N LYS A 76 -12.70 -8.75 -8.57
CA LYS A 76 -12.89 -7.48 -9.28
C LYS A 76 -12.77 -6.31 -8.30
N ILE A 77 -11.58 -5.73 -8.22
CA ILE A 77 -11.34 -4.48 -7.46
C ILE A 77 -11.83 -3.22 -8.20
N GLY A 78 -12.14 -3.34 -9.50
CA GLY A 78 -12.74 -2.30 -10.31
C GLY A 78 -12.02 -0.96 -10.21
N SER A 79 -12.77 0.06 -9.82
CA SER A 79 -12.34 1.44 -9.56
C SER A 79 -11.10 1.56 -8.64
N LEU A 80 -10.87 0.59 -7.75
CA LEU A 80 -9.74 0.58 -6.82
C LEU A 80 -8.41 0.16 -7.46
N ALA A 81 -8.41 -0.35 -8.69
CA ALA A 81 -7.18 -0.70 -9.42
C ALA A 81 -6.23 0.50 -9.59
N ASP A 82 -6.76 1.73 -9.66
CA ASP A 82 -5.97 2.94 -9.76
C ASP A 82 -5.06 3.17 -8.54
N LEU A 83 -5.39 2.58 -7.39
CA LEU A 83 -4.59 2.72 -6.16
C LEU A 83 -3.19 2.11 -6.32
N TRP A 84 -3.01 1.13 -7.19
CA TRP A 84 -1.68 0.62 -7.53
C TRP A 84 -0.79 1.72 -8.15
N SER A 85 -1.35 2.55 -9.03
CA SER A 85 -0.65 3.71 -9.59
C SER A 85 -0.36 4.76 -8.51
N VAL A 86 -1.26 4.93 -7.54
CA VAL A 86 -1.04 5.83 -6.39
C VAL A 86 0.15 5.36 -5.55
N ALA A 87 0.30 4.06 -5.27
CA ALA A 87 1.46 3.51 -4.57
C ALA A 87 2.78 3.80 -5.32
N GLU A 88 2.79 3.71 -6.66
CA GLU A 88 3.95 4.09 -7.47
C GLU A 88 4.29 5.57 -7.30
N LYS A 89 3.27 6.45 -7.24
CA LYS A 89 3.47 7.88 -7.03
C LYS A 89 4.00 8.20 -5.63
N VAL A 90 3.52 7.50 -4.60
CA VAL A 90 4.08 7.60 -3.24
C VAL A 90 5.57 7.26 -3.25
N ASN A 91 5.97 6.16 -3.90
CA ASN A 91 7.38 5.79 -4.01
C ASN A 91 8.21 6.83 -4.78
N ARG A 92 7.67 7.41 -5.87
CA ARG A 92 8.37 8.48 -6.62
C ARG A 92 8.56 9.74 -5.78
N VAL A 93 7.53 10.17 -5.08
CA VAL A 93 7.57 11.32 -4.17
C VAL A 93 8.62 11.08 -3.09
N ARG A 94 8.60 9.91 -2.44
CA ARG A 94 9.61 9.53 -1.45
C ARG A 94 11.02 9.54 -2.02
N ASN A 95 11.24 8.94 -3.19
CA ASN A 95 12.56 8.92 -3.84
C ASN A 95 13.08 10.32 -4.14
N MET A 96 12.24 11.20 -4.67
CA MET A 96 12.63 12.59 -4.97
C MET A 96 13.07 13.34 -3.71
N MET A 97 12.35 13.15 -2.60
CA MET A 97 12.67 13.79 -1.32
C MET A 97 13.92 13.19 -0.65
N ALA A 98 14.21 11.92 -0.90
CA ALA A 98 15.36 11.23 -0.29
C ALA A 98 16.68 11.44 -1.04
N HIS A 99 16.64 11.77 -2.34
CA HIS A 99 17.84 11.83 -3.19
C HIS A 99 18.40 13.23 -3.42
N THR A 100 17.68 14.29 -3.07
CA THR A 100 18.11 15.67 -3.29
C THR A 100 17.77 16.54 -2.08
N LEU A 101 18.72 17.38 -1.65
CA LEU A 101 18.49 18.40 -0.62
C LEU A 101 17.41 19.41 -1.06
N ASP A 102 17.46 19.81 -2.34
CA ASP A 102 16.50 20.71 -2.98
C ASP A 102 15.79 19.98 -4.13
N PRO A 103 14.73 19.19 -3.84
CA PRO A 103 13.99 18.51 -4.89
C PRO A 103 13.23 19.51 -5.78
N ASP A 104 13.13 19.17 -7.07
CA ASP A 104 12.34 19.93 -8.05
C ASP A 104 10.86 19.98 -7.61
N SER A 105 10.47 21.13 -7.05
CA SER A 105 9.16 21.36 -6.45
C SER A 105 8.02 21.19 -7.46
N SER A 106 8.27 21.51 -8.73
CA SER A 106 7.28 21.37 -9.79
C SER A 106 6.93 19.90 -10.03
N LYS A 107 7.94 19.03 -10.13
CA LYS A 107 7.75 17.58 -10.30
C LYS A 107 7.13 16.94 -9.06
N LEU A 108 7.50 17.42 -7.87
CA LEU A 108 6.95 16.94 -6.61
C LEU A 108 5.45 17.22 -6.54
N GLU A 109 5.04 18.44 -6.86
CA GLU A 109 3.63 18.84 -6.85
C GLU A 109 2.81 18.13 -7.93
N VAL A 110 3.39 17.80 -9.11
CA VAL A 110 2.71 16.96 -10.10
C VAL A 110 2.34 15.59 -9.51
N HIS A 111 3.23 14.96 -8.76
CA HIS A 111 2.94 13.67 -8.14
C HIS A 111 1.99 13.79 -6.94
N LYS A 112 2.15 14.81 -6.09
CA LYS A 112 1.22 15.08 -4.97
C LYS A 112 -0.19 15.38 -5.49
N TYR A 113 -0.31 16.16 -6.56
CA TYR A 113 -1.57 16.45 -7.22
C TYR A 113 -2.22 15.17 -7.77
N ALA A 114 -1.46 14.31 -8.45
CA ALA A 114 -1.99 13.03 -8.95
C ALA A 114 -2.52 12.14 -7.82
N ILE A 115 -1.82 12.07 -6.67
CA ILE A 115 -2.31 11.34 -5.49
C ILE A 115 -3.64 11.95 -5.00
N ARG A 116 -3.68 13.28 -4.80
CA ARG A 116 -4.89 13.98 -4.34
C ARG A 116 -6.06 13.77 -5.30
N SER A 117 -5.85 13.95 -6.60
CA SER A 117 -6.93 13.84 -7.60
C SER A 117 -7.49 12.43 -7.68
N THR A 118 -6.63 11.40 -7.66
CA THR A 118 -7.09 10.01 -7.62
C THR A 118 -7.90 9.75 -6.36
N ILE A 119 -7.41 10.10 -5.16
CA ILE A 119 -8.16 9.87 -3.92
C ILE A 119 -9.48 10.62 -3.89
N ARG A 120 -9.49 11.91 -4.25
CA ARG A 120 -10.71 12.74 -4.28
C ARG A 120 -11.76 12.22 -5.26
N SER A 121 -11.35 11.70 -6.41
CA SER A 121 -12.28 11.12 -7.38
C SER A 121 -12.90 9.79 -6.92
N ARG A 122 -12.28 9.11 -5.93
CA ARG A 122 -12.66 7.76 -5.50
C ARG A 122 -13.50 7.74 -4.23
N PHE A 123 -13.27 8.69 -3.33
CA PHE A 123 -13.98 8.76 -2.05
C PHE A 123 -14.86 10.00 -2.01
N LYS A 124 -16.19 9.81 -1.87
CA LYS A 124 -17.14 10.91 -1.69
C LYS A 124 -16.86 11.62 -0.35
N GLY A 125 -17.03 12.94 -0.29
CA GLY A 125 -16.78 13.71 0.92
C GLY A 125 -15.30 13.95 1.22
N CYS A 126 -14.43 13.65 0.27
CA CYS A 126 -12.98 13.84 0.38
C CYS A 126 -12.47 15.05 -0.41
N GLU A 127 -13.36 15.88 -0.96
CA GLU A 127 -13.03 17.00 -1.87
C GLU A 127 -12.00 17.96 -1.24
N ASP A 128 -12.15 18.20 0.06
CA ASP A 128 -11.33 19.14 0.84
C ASP A 128 -10.22 18.44 1.65
N LEU A 129 -9.97 17.14 1.44
CA LEU A 129 -8.89 16.45 2.14
C LEU A 129 -7.55 17.13 1.83
N GLU A 130 -6.87 17.53 2.91
CA GLU A 130 -5.46 17.86 2.86
C GLU A 130 -4.64 16.64 2.40
N PHE A 131 -3.40 16.89 1.99
CA PHE A 131 -2.52 15.83 1.51
C PHE A 131 -2.32 14.70 2.52
N SER A 132 -2.28 15.05 3.81
CA SER A 132 -2.20 14.09 4.91
C SER A 132 -3.42 13.16 5.00
N GLY A 133 -4.61 13.73 4.81
CA GLY A 133 -5.85 12.98 4.67
C GLY A 133 -5.81 12.05 3.46
N CYS A 134 -5.27 12.51 2.32
CA CYS A 134 -5.11 11.65 1.14
C CYS A 134 -4.16 10.48 1.40
N LEU A 135 -3.02 10.68 2.06
CA LEU A 135 -2.09 9.59 2.40
C LEU A 135 -2.71 8.59 3.39
N THR A 136 -3.50 9.09 4.34
CA THR A 136 -4.27 8.23 5.26
C THR A 136 -5.28 7.37 4.50
N ALA A 137 -6.01 7.97 3.55
CA ALA A 137 -6.94 7.24 2.70
C ALA A 137 -6.22 6.19 1.84
N VAL A 138 -5.01 6.48 1.33
CA VAL A 138 -4.17 5.48 0.62
C VAL A 138 -3.91 4.28 1.51
N LEU A 139 -3.40 4.49 2.73
CA LEU A 139 -3.07 3.41 3.67
C LEU A 139 -4.30 2.57 4.02
N GLY A 140 -5.42 3.22 4.36
CA GLY A 140 -6.68 2.51 4.66
C GLY A 140 -7.20 1.71 3.47
N SER A 141 -7.08 2.25 2.26
CA SER A 141 -7.52 1.56 1.04
C SER A 141 -6.66 0.33 0.74
N PHE A 142 -5.34 0.45 0.89
CA PHE A 142 -4.44 -0.70 0.74
C PHE A 142 -4.66 -1.74 1.84
N SER A 143 -4.95 -1.31 3.07
CA SER A 143 -5.28 -2.23 4.17
C SER A 143 -6.46 -3.09 3.78
N LEU A 144 -7.54 -2.45 3.30
CA LEU A 144 -8.74 -3.13 2.83
C LEU A 144 -8.47 -4.06 1.63
N ILE A 145 -7.80 -3.57 0.58
CA ILE A 145 -7.54 -4.36 -0.64
C ILE A 145 -6.72 -5.60 -0.30
N LEU A 146 -5.62 -5.44 0.44
CA LEU A 146 -4.73 -6.56 0.76
C LEU A 146 -5.40 -7.55 1.70
N GLN A 147 -6.18 -7.08 2.68
CA GLN A 147 -7.00 -7.91 3.55
C GLN A 147 -8.00 -8.75 2.76
N VAL A 148 -8.67 -8.17 1.76
CA VAL A 148 -9.54 -8.89 0.84
C VAL A 148 -8.75 -9.93 0.05
N GLY A 149 -7.57 -9.59 -0.45
CA GLY A 149 -6.71 -10.52 -1.18
C GLY A 149 -6.28 -11.73 -0.34
N VAL A 150 -5.87 -11.52 0.92
CA VAL A 150 -5.44 -12.59 1.84
C VAL A 150 -6.59 -13.47 2.31
N THR A 151 -7.78 -12.88 2.53
CA THR A 151 -8.96 -13.65 2.97
C THR A 151 -9.73 -14.29 1.82
N HIS A 152 -9.37 -13.97 0.58
CA HIS A 152 -9.99 -14.58 -0.59
C HIS A 152 -9.83 -16.11 -0.56
N LYS A 153 -10.97 -16.82 -0.55
CA LYS A 153 -11.08 -18.28 -0.39
C LYS A 153 -10.58 -18.84 0.96
N ASN A 154 -10.43 -18.00 2.00
CA ASN A 154 -10.13 -18.37 3.40
C ASN A 154 -9.02 -19.44 3.60
N GLY A 155 -7.86 -19.28 2.97
CA GLY A 155 -6.72 -20.17 3.23
C GLY A 155 -6.92 -21.58 2.70
N GLU A 156 -6.95 -21.75 1.38
CA GLU A 156 -6.33 -22.96 0.83
C GLU A 156 -4.86 -22.92 1.22
N ASP A 157 -4.57 -23.56 2.36
CA ASP A 157 -3.24 -24.02 2.66
C ASP A 157 -2.76 -24.74 1.40
N PHE A 158 -1.81 -24.16 0.67
CA PHE A 158 -1.27 -24.75 -0.55
C PHE A 158 -0.72 -26.18 -0.30
N ARG A 159 -0.49 -26.58 0.97
CA ARG A 159 -0.18 -27.97 1.38
C ARG A 159 -1.36 -28.95 1.25
N LYS A 160 -2.60 -28.46 1.11
CA LYS A 160 -3.84 -29.25 0.96
C LYS A 160 -4.30 -29.38 -0.50
N ILE A 161 -3.63 -28.72 -1.44
CA ILE A 161 -3.89 -28.90 -2.87
C ILE A 161 -3.33 -30.26 -3.29
N PRO A 162 -4.15 -31.19 -3.82
CA PRO A 162 -3.65 -32.47 -4.31
C PRO A 162 -2.61 -32.21 -5.40
N LYS A 163 -1.40 -32.74 -5.22
CA LYS A 163 -0.41 -32.74 -6.30
C LYS A 163 -1.01 -33.54 -7.46
N ARG A 164 -1.32 -32.85 -8.56
CA ARG A 164 -1.56 -33.48 -9.85
C ARG A 164 -0.24 -33.88 -10.47
#